data_AF-A0A845TX56-F1
#
_entry.id   AF-A0A845TX56-F1
#
_cell.length_a   1.000
_cell.length_b   1.000
_cell.length_c   1.000
_cell.angle_alpha   90.00
_cell.angle_beta   90.00
_cell.angle_gamma   90.00
#
_symmetry.space_group_name_H-M   'P 1'
#
loop_
_entity.id
_entity.type
_entity.pdbx_description
1 polymer ?
#
loop_
_entity_poly.entity_id
_entity_poly.type
_entity_poly.pdbx_seq_one_letter_code
_entity_poly.pdbx_strand_id
1 'polypeptide(L)'
;MFLKKRKNKACAQNEARLEDYLGRLREGVALAADTELIAHLDGCAGCRGALEDARQSSALLLQGRAPLPASLTGDPFFASRVSAHIRALEGLRGDAARVRSADFWPTLEVLSLRLAGVALSVAMILGAWAAWQDQPARNAETARTHNATTALGAAGEQRRVEARVLFPEMKRPPDNAGEAMLVFASSETGRQR
;
A
#
# COMPACT_ATOMS: atom_id res chain seq x y z
N MET A 1 -22.23 7.85 -52.57
CA MET A 1 -20.82 8.29 -52.78
C MET A 1 -20.05 8.01 -51.50
N PHE A 2 -19.46 6.81 -51.37
CA PHE A 2 -18.77 6.39 -50.15
C PHE A 2 -17.35 6.98 -50.17
N LEU A 3 -17.08 7.94 -49.30
CA LEU A 3 -15.73 8.42 -49.03
C LEU A 3 -14.91 7.24 -48.54
N LYS A 4 -14.03 6.76 -49.43
CA LYS A 4 -13.05 5.72 -49.18
C LYS A 4 -12.18 6.21 -48.02
N LYS A 5 -12.49 5.76 -46.80
CA LYS A 5 -11.72 6.00 -45.58
C LYS A 5 -10.34 5.40 -45.84
N ARG A 6 -9.39 6.21 -46.33
CA ARG A 6 -7.99 5.79 -46.45
C ARG A 6 -7.61 5.34 -45.06
N LYS A 7 -7.18 4.08 -44.95
CA LYS A 7 -6.58 3.54 -43.74
C LYS A 7 -5.34 4.37 -43.49
N ASN A 8 -5.49 5.49 -42.79
CA ASN A 8 -4.40 6.18 -42.15
C ASN A 8 -3.90 5.17 -41.13
N LYS A 9 -2.88 4.39 -41.50
CA LYS A 9 -1.95 3.92 -40.50
C LYS A 9 -1.59 5.20 -39.76
N ALA A 10 -2.04 5.35 -38.51
CA ALA A 10 -1.48 6.34 -37.61
C ALA A 10 0.03 6.25 -37.83
N CYS A 11 0.66 7.38 -38.13
CA CYS A 11 2.05 7.41 -38.59
C CYS A 11 2.96 6.95 -37.44
N ALA A 12 3.04 5.64 -37.22
CA ALA A 12 3.78 5.00 -36.13
C ALA A 12 5.27 5.38 -36.21
N GLN A 13 5.76 5.66 -37.42
CA GLN A 13 7.11 6.18 -37.66
C GLN A 13 7.36 7.55 -37.01
N ASN A 14 6.32 8.36 -36.80
CA ASN A 14 6.41 9.70 -36.23
C ASN A 14 5.91 9.75 -34.78
N GLU A 15 5.45 8.63 -34.20
CA GLU A 15 4.90 8.59 -32.84
C GLU A 15 5.96 8.95 -31.79
N ALA A 16 7.12 8.28 -31.83
CA ALA A 16 8.24 8.59 -30.95
C ALA A 16 8.71 10.05 -31.09
N ARG A 17 8.75 10.57 -32.32
CA ARG A 17 9.14 11.98 -32.59
C ARG A 17 8.11 12.97 -32.02
N LEU A 18 6.82 12.64 -32.06
CA LEU A 18 5.77 13.46 -31.45
C LEU A 18 5.85 13.44 -29.92
N GLU A 19 6.14 12.29 -29.32
CA GLU A 19 6.35 12.17 -27.87
C GLU A 19 7.57 12.97 -27.40
N ASP A 20 8.70 12.87 -28.11
CA ASP A 20 9.91 13.65 -27.82
C ASP A 20 9.65 15.16 -27.94
N TYR A 21 8.92 15.57 -28.98
CA TYR A 21 8.50 16.96 -29.19
C TYR A 21 7.65 17.46 -28.00
N LEU A 22 6.66 16.68 -27.55
CA LEU A 22 5.80 17.02 -26.41
C LEU A 22 6.58 17.03 -25.08
N GLY A 23 7.50 16.09 -24.88
CA GLY A 23 8.35 16.01 -23.69
C GLY A 23 9.19 17.27 -23.52
N ARG A 24 9.86 17.72 -24.59
CA ARG A 24 10.66 18.95 -24.59
C ARG A 24 9.82 20.21 -24.41
N LEU A 25 8.62 20.24 -24.99
CA LEU A 25 7.66 21.34 -24.79
C LEU A 25 7.29 21.48 -23.30
N ARG A 26 7.11 20.36 -22.60
CA ARG A 26 6.81 20.32 -21.16
C ARG A 26 7.99 20.80 -20.31
N GLU A 27 9.21 20.55 -20.76
CA GLU A 27 10.44 20.97 -20.08
C GLU A 27 10.80 22.44 -20.36
N GLY A 28 10.06 23.13 -21.23
CA GLY A 28 10.31 24.53 -21.59
C GLY A 28 11.60 24.72 -22.39
N VAL A 29 12.16 23.64 -22.95
CA VAL A 29 13.39 23.70 -23.74
C VAL A 29 13.04 24.23 -25.13
N ALA A 30 13.72 25.30 -25.55
CA ALA A 30 13.56 25.86 -26.90
C ALA A 30 13.90 24.79 -27.94
N LEU A 31 12.91 24.39 -28.73
CA LEU A 31 13.06 23.32 -29.70
C LEU A 31 13.95 23.76 -30.86
N ALA A 32 15.01 22.98 -31.13
CA ALA A 32 15.46 22.82 -32.49
C ALA A 32 14.33 22.09 -33.23
N ALA A 33 13.61 22.82 -34.08
CA ALA A 33 12.48 22.31 -34.83
C ALA A 33 12.94 21.20 -35.79
N ASP A 34 12.53 19.96 -35.54
CA ASP A 34 12.66 18.88 -36.53
C ASP A 34 11.85 19.26 -37.77
N THR A 35 12.54 19.73 -38.79
CA THR A 35 11.94 20.25 -40.03
C THR A 35 11.11 19.19 -40.75
N GLU A 36 11.52 17.92 -40.66
CA GLU A 36 10.77 16.76 -41.18
C GLU A 36 9.44 16.55 -40.45
N LEU A 37 9.40 16.74 -39.14
CA LEU A 37 8.18 16.57 -38.34
C LEU A 37 7.18 17.69 -38.63
N ILE A 38 7.66 18.93 -38.77
CA ILE A 38 6.82 20.09 -39.13
C ILE A 38 6.22 19.89 -40.53
N ALA A 39 7.03 19.51 -41.51
CA ALA A 39 6.54 19.22 -42.86
C ALA A 39 5.46 18.12 -42.87
N HIS A 40 5.61 17.11 -42.01
CA HIS A 40 4.60 16.07 -41.84
C HIS A 40 3.31 16.58 -41.19
N LEU A 41 3.41 17.40 -40.15
CA LEU A 41 2.27 18.00 -39.46
C LEU A 41 1.47 18.93 -40.38
N ASP A 42 2.13 19.58 -41.35
CA ASP A 42 1.47 20.40 -42.38
C ASP A 42 0.66 19.54 -43.37
N GLY A 43 1.13 18.34 -43.69
CA GLY A 43 0.46 17.41 -44.60
C GLY A 43 -0.57 16.47 -43.96
N CYS A 44 -0.50 16.23 -42.64
CA CYS A 44 -1.32 15.22 -41.96
C CYS A 44 -2.24 15.83 -40.88
N ALA A 45 -3.52 16.00 -41.21
CA ALA A 45 -4.53 16.49 -40.27
C ALA A 45 -4.73 15.58 -39.04
N GLY A 46 -4.51 14.26 -39.19
CA GLY A 46 -4.65 13.31 -38.09
C GLY A 46 -3.59 13.48 -37.01
N CYS A 47 -2.31 13.57 -37.41
CA CYS A 47 -1.19 13.81 -36.48
C CYS A 47 -1.29 15.19 -35.83
N ARG A 48 -1.76 16.20 -36.58
CA ARG A 48 -2.00 17.54 -36.03
C ARG A 48 -3.10 17.53 -34.97
N GLY A 49 -4.23 16.88 -35.23
CA GLY A 49 -5.29 16.73 -34.24
C GLY A 49 -4.80 16.03 -32.97
N ALA A 50 -4.07 14.92 -33.13
CA ALA A 50 -3.50 14.18 -32.01
C ALA A 50 -2.50 15.02 -31.18
N LEU A 51 -1.68 15.85 -31.84
CA LEU A 51 -0.75 16.75 -31.15
C LEU A 51 -1.52 17.81 -30.34
N GLU A 52 -2.60 18.37 -30.87
CA GLU A 52 -3.36 19.40 -30.16
C GLU A 52 -4.14 18.82 -28.98
N ASP A 53 -4.70 17.62 -29.14
CA ASP A 53 -5.34 16.87 -28.05
C ASP A 53 -4.32 16.54 -26.94
N ALA A 54 -3.09 16.16 -27.32
CA ALA A 54 -2.00 15.91 -26.37
C ALA A 54 -1.54 17.20 -25.66
N ARG A 55 -1.46 18.33 -26.37
CA ARG A 55 -1.18 19.66 -25.76
C ARG A 55 -2.26 20.08 -24.77
N GLN A 56 -3.53 19.90 -25.12
CA GLN A 56 -4.64 20.24 -24.23
C GLN A 56 -4.66 19.35 -22.98
N SER A 57 -4.50 18.04 -23.15
CA SER A 57 -4.48 17.10 -22.02
C SER A 57 -3.29 17.32 -21.09
N SER A 58 -2.09 17.58 -21.62
CA SER A 58 -0.91 17.91 -20.81
C SER A 58 -1.08 19.23 -20.04
N ALA A 59 -1.67 20.26 -20.64
CA ALA A 59 -1.99 21.50 -19.95
C ALA A 59 -2.95 21.27 -18.77
N LEU A 60 -3.98 20.43 -18.95
CA LEU A 60 -4.90 20.05 -17.87
C LEU A 60 -4.20 19.28 -16.75
N LEU A 61 -3.29 18.36 -17.07
CA LEU A 61 -2.51 17.61 -16.08
C LEU A 61 -1.59 18.54 -15.27
N LEU A 62 -0.96 19.52 -15.93
CA LEU A 62 -0.12 20.51 -15.26
C LEU A 62 -0.94 21.43 -14.36
N GLN A 63 -2.14 21.85 -14.79
CA GLN A 63 -3.06 22.60 -13.94
C GLN A 63 -3.52 21.78 -12.73
N GLY A 64 -3.80 20.48 -12.91
CA GLY A 64 -4.15 19.57 -11.82
C GLY A 64 -3.02 19.29 -10.84
N ARG A 65 -1.77 19.58 -11.21
CA ARG A 65 -0.59 19.47 -10.33
C ARG A 65 -0.37 20.73 -9.49
N ALA A 66 -1.08 21.83 -9.77
CA ALA A 66 -1.01 23.02 -8.94
C ALA A 66 -1.51 22.68 -7.52
N PRO A 67 -0.77 23.08 -6.46
CA PRO A 67 -1.22 22.83 -5.10
C PRO A 67 -2.59 23.48 -4.89
N LEU A 68 -3.51 22.75 -4.25
CA LEU A 68 -4.82 23.31 -3.92
C LEU A 68 -4.59 24.58 -3.07
N PRO A 69 -5.37 25.65 -3.33
CA PRO A 69 -5.30 26.85 -2.50
C PRO A 69 -5.47 26.49 -1.02
N ALA A 70 -4.81 27.25 -0.13
CA ALA A 70 -4.89 27.06 1.31
C ALA A 70 -6.35 27.03 1.84
N SER A 71 -7.28 27.70 1.14
CA SER A 71 -8.70 27.75 1.46
C SER A 71 -9.47 26.45 1.16
N LEU A 72 -8.91 25.55 0.36
CA LEU A 72 -9.51 24.27 -0.02
C LEU A 72 -8.77 23.06 0.54
N THR A 73 -7.62 23.28 1.17
CA THR A 73 -6.85 22.20 1.81
C THR A 73 -7.57 21.78 3.09
N GLY A 74 -8.16 20.59 3.06
CA GLY A 74 -8.86 20.00 4.22
C GLY A 74 -10.38 19.95 4.13
N ASP A 75 -11.02 20.40 3.02
CA ASP A 75 -12.47 20.16 2.83
C ASP A 75 -12.69 18.69 2.42
N PRO A 76 -13.28 17.84 3.31
CA PRO A 76 -13.51 16.43 3.02
C PRO A 76 -14.53 16.23 1.88
N PHE A 77 -15.30 17.25 1.54
CA PHE A 77 -16.34 17.19 0.52
C PHE A 77 -15.93 17.83 -0.81
N PHE A 78 -14.75 18.44 -0.93
CA PHE A 78 -14.33 19.12 -2.16
C PHE A 78 -14.39 18.20 -3.38
N ALA A 79 -13.80 17.00 -3.29
CA ALA A 79 -13.81 16.01 -4.36
C ALA A 79 -15.25 15.60 -4.73
N SER A 80 -16.12 15.40 -3.74
CA SER A 80 -17.52 15.05 -3.96
C SER A 80 -18.27 16.17 -4.69
N ARG A 81 -18.07 17.43 -4.30
CA ARG A 81 -18.74 18.60 -4.89
C ARG A 81 -18.28 18.85 -6.32
N VAL A 82 -16.97 18.76 -6.58
CA VAL A 82 -16.40 18.88 -7.93
C VAL A 82 -16.91 17.75 -8.83
N SER A 83 -16.91 16.50 -8.34
CA SER A 83 -17.41 15.37 -9.14
C SER A 83 -18.91 15.51 -9.47
N ALA A 84 -19.73 15.99 -8.52
CA ALA A 84 -21.15 16.26 -8.75
C ALA A 84 -21.35 17.39 -9.77
N HIS A 85 -20.52 18.44 -9.70
CA HIS A 85 -20.56 19.54 -10.65
C HIS A 85 -20.15 19.12 -12.06
N ILE A 86 -19.11 18.30 -12.20
CA ILE A 86 -18.70 17.73 -13.49
C ILE A 86 -19.82 16.88 -14.08
N ARG A 87 -20.43 15.99 -13.29
CA ARG A 87 -21.56 15.16 -13.73
C ARG A 87 -22.77 16.02 -14.14
N ALA A 88 -23.04 17.11 -13.43
CA ALA A 88 -24.10 18.04 -13.80
C ALA A 88 -23.82 18.74 -15.14
N LEU A 89 -22.60 19.20 -15.36
CA LEU A 89 -22.18 19.81 -16.63
C LEU A 89 -22.17 18.82 -17.80
N GLU A 90 -21.77 17.57 -17.56
CA GLU A 90 -21.86 16.49 -18.54
C GLU A 90 -23.31 16.14 -18.88
N GLY A 91 -24.21 16.19 -17.90
CA GLY A 91 -25.64 16.03 -18.10
C GLY A 91 -26.24 17.05 -19.07
N LEU A 92 -25.71 18.28 -19.05
CA LEU A 92 -26.14 19.41 -19.89
C LEU A 92 -25.54 19.41 -21.31
N ARG A 93 -24.41 18.72 -21.55
CA ARG A 93 -23.71 18.71 -22.86
C ARG A 93 -24.36 17.81 -23.93
N GLY A 94 -25.52 17.21 -23.64
CA GLY A 94 -26.33 16.46 -24.60
C GLY A 94 -25.79 15.07 -24.96
N ASP A 95 -26.64 14.27 -25.61
CA ASP A 95 -26.48 12.82 -25.80
C ASP A 95 -25.21 12.41 -26.58
N ALA A 96 -24.70 13.27 -27.46
CA ALA A 96 -23.50 12.98 -28.26
C ALA A 96 -22.19 13.00 -27.43
N ALA A 97 -22.11 13.83 -26.39
CA ALA A 97 -20.99 13.81 -25.45
C ALA A 97 -21.12 12.63 -24.47
N ARG A 98 -22.36 12.28 -24.13
CA ARG A 98 -22.72 11.18 -23.22
C ARG A 98 -22.30 9.81 -23.75
N VAL A 99 -22.43 9.56 -25.06
CA VAL A 99 -21.96 8.30 -25.69
C VAL A 99 -20.44 8.15 -25.58
N ARG A 100 -19.67 9.25 -25.70
CA ARG A 100 -18.21 9.19 -25.69
C ARG A 100 -17.63 9.04 -24.28
N SER A 101 -18.29 9.60 -23.27
CA SER A 101 -17.92 9.43 -21.86
C SER A 101 -18.41 8.10 -21.27
N ALA A 102 -19.54 7.57 -21.74
CA ALA A 102 -20.12 6.32 -21.27
C ALA A 102 -19.19 5.11 -21.46
N ASP A 103 -18.35 5.09 -22.50
CA ASP A 103 -17.42 3.98 -22.75
C ASP A 103 -16.05 4.16 -22.06
N PHE A 104 -15.65 5.41 -21.82
CA PHE A 104 -14.33 5.75 -21.28
C PHE A 104 -14.22 5.42 -19.79
N TRP A 105 -15.20 5.85 -18.99
CA TRP A 105 -15.23 5.68 -17.55
C TRP A 105 -15.23 4.21 -17.07
N PRO A 106 -16.10 3.32 -17.59
CA PRO A 106 -16.08 1.92 -17.14
C PRO A 106 -14.79 1.21 -17.51
N THR A 107 -14.15 1.57 -18.62
CA THR A 107 -12.85 1.00 -19.01
C THR A 107 -11.76 1.38 -18.01
N LEU A 108 -11.71 2.64 -17.59
CA LEU A 108 -10.80 3.11 -16.55
C LEU A 108 -11.11 2.50 -15.19
N GLU A 109 -12.39 2.30 -14.87
CA GLU A 109 -12.82 1.66 -13.63
C GLU A 109 -12.29 0.22 -13.55
N VAL A 110 -12.46 -0.57 -14.61
CA VAL A 110 -11.93 -1.94 -14.68
C VAL A 110 -10.40 -1.96 -14.60
N LEU A 111 -9.72 -1.04 -15.28
CA LEU A 111 -8.25 -0.92 -15.23
C LEU A 111 -7.75 -0.57 -13.83
N SER A 112 -8.40 0.39 -13.16
CA SER A 112 -8.03 0.81 -11.81
C SER A 112 -8.31 -0.30 -10.79
N LEU A 113 -9.41 -1.06 -10.93
CA LEU A 113 -9.70 -2.22 -10.10
C LEU A 113 -8.63 -3.32 -10.24
N ARG A 114 -8.16 -3.56 -11.48
CA ARG A 114 -7.07 -4.51 -11.74
C ARG A 114 -5.75 -4.05 -11.11
N LEU A 115 -5.41 -2.76 -11.24
CA LEU A 115 -4.21 -2.20 -10.61
C LEU A 115 -4.27 -2.29 -9.08
N ALA A 116 -5.42 -1.98 -8.48
CA ALA A 116 -5.63 -2.14 -7.05
C ALA A 116 -5.49 -3.59 -6.59
N GLY A 117 -6.05 -4.54 -7.36
CA GLY A 117 -5.88 -5.97 -7.12
C GLY A 117 -4.43 -6.43 -7.18
N VAL A 118 -3.66 -5.96 -8.18
CA VAL A 118 -2.23 -6.24 -8.29
C VAL A 118 -1.47 -5.65 -7.10
N ALA A 119 -1.71 -4.39 -6.76
CA ALA A 119 -1.07 -3.75 -5.61
C ALA A 119 -1.35 -4.48 -4.30
N LEU A 120 -2.59 -4.89 -4.06
CA LEU A 120 -2.98 -5.68 -2.88
C LEU A 120 -2.28 -7.05 -2.87
N SER A 121 -2.21 -7.74 -4.01
CA SER A 121 -1.51 -9.02 -4.12
C SER A 121 -0.02 -8.88 -3.81
N VAL A 122 0.63 -7.82 -4.31
CA VAL A 122 2.05 -7.54 -4.04
C VAL A 122 2.26 -7.23 -2.57
N ALA A 123 1.39 -6.42 -1.97
CA ALA A 123 1.45 -6.11 -0.54
C ALA A 123 1.29 -7.37 0.34
N MET A 124 0.38 -8.28 -0.04
CA MET A 124 0.20 -9.56 0.67
C MET A 124 1.42 -10.46 0.54
N ILE A 125 2.02 -10.55 -0.66
CA ILE A 125 3.24 -11.34 -0.89
C ILE A 125 4.40 -10.78 -0.06
N LEU A 126 4.61 -9.46 -0.09
CA LEU A 126 5.66 -8.80 0.67
C LEU A 126 5.43 -8.93 2.19
N GLY A 127 4.18 -8.79 2.65
CA GLY A 127 3.82 -8.98 4.04
C GLY A 127 4.05 -10.42 4.52
N ALA A 128 3.68 -11.42 3.70
CA ALA A 128 3.93 -12.82 3.98
C ALA A 128 5.44 -13.13 4.02
N TRP A 129 6.21 -12.56 3.09
CA TRP A 129 7.66 -12.71 3.04
C TRP A 129 8.35 -12.10 4.26
N ALA A 130 7.96 -10.88 4.65
CA ALA A 130 8.45 -10.23 5.86
C ALA A 130 8.10 -11.03 7.12
N ALA A 131 6.86 -11.51 7.22
CA ALA A 131 6.43 -12.36 8.34
C ALA A 131 7.20 -13.69 8.39
N TRP A 132 7.55 -14.27 7.23
CA TRP A 132 8.36 -15.48 7.14
C TRP A 132 9.81 -15.25 7.60
N GLN A 133 10.42 -14.12 7.25
CA GLN A 133 11.76 -13.77 7.73
C GLN A 133 11.84 -13.60 9.25
N ASP A 134 10.76 -13.15 9.89
CA ASP A 134 10.70 -12.97 11.34
C ASP A 134 10.44 -14.27 12.13
N GLN A 135 10.02 -15.36 11.47
CA GLN A 135 9.74 -16.65 12.12
C GLN A 135 10.94 -17.23 12.91
N PRO A 136 12.19 -17.28 12.39
CA PRO A 136 13.31 -17.83 13.15
C PRO A 136 13.58 -17.09 14.46
N ALA A 137 13.40 -15.77 14.50
CA ALA A 137 13.59 -14.97 15.71
C ALA A 137 12.48 -15.25 16.75
N ARG A 138 11.21 -15.34 16.30
CA ARG A 138 10.07 -15.68 17.18
C ARG A 138 10.14 -17.11 17.71
N ASN A 139 10.62 -18.05 16.89
CA ASN A 139 10.80 -19.45 17.29
C ASN A 139 11.96 -19.61 18.30
N ALA A 140 13.02 -18.81 18.17
CA ALA A 140 14.12 -18.79 19.14
C ALA A 140 13.69 -18.23 20.50
N GLU A 141 12.86 -17.17 20.51
CA GLU A 141 12.37 -16.56 21.75
C GLU A 141 11.36 -17.46 22.49
N THR A 142 10.48 -18.13 21.74
CA THR A 142 9.56 -19.14 22.30
C THR A 142 10.31 -20.37 22.83
N ALA A 143 11.38 -20.81 22.16
CA ALA A 143 12.24 -21.87 22.69
C ALA A 143 12.98 -21.46 23.98
N ARG A 144 13.47 -20.21 24.07
CA ARG A 144 14.12 -19.70 25.30
C ARG A 144 13.16 -19.63 26.48
N THR A 145 11.94 -19.13 26.27
CA THR A 145 10.92 -19.02 27.33
C THR A 145 10.47 -20.40 27.82
N HIS A 146 10.33 -21.37 26.92
CA HIS A 146 10.05 -22.76 27.28
C HIS A 146 11.21 -23.39 28.08
N ASN A 147 12.46 -23.20 27.64
CA ASN A 147 13.62 -23.74 28.36
C ASN A 147 13.82 -23.10 29.74
N ALA A 148 13.57 -21.79 29.87
CA ALA A 148 13.65 -21.07 31.14
C ALA A 148 12.59 -21.54 32.14
N THR A 149 11.37 -21.83 31.68
CA THR A 149 10.30 -22.35 32.55
C THR A 149 10.57 -23.79 32.99
N THR A 150 11.10 -24.64 32.11
CA THR A 150 11.55 -25.99 32.52
C THR A 150 12.74 -25.96 33.49
N ALA A 151 13.67 -25.02 33.34
CA ALA A 151 14.80 -24.88 34.26
C ALA A 151 14.36 -24.41 35.65
N LEU A 152 13.39 -23.49 35.73
CA LEU A 152 12.79 -23.08 37.01
C LEU A 152 12.05 -24.24 37.69
N GLY A 153 11.33 -25.07 36.93
CA GLY A 153 10.65 -26.26 37.45
C GLY A 153 11.64 -27.30 38.00
N ALA A 154 12.73 -27.57 37.28
CA ALA A 154 13.77 -28.50 37.71
C ALA A 154 14.51 -28.02 38.98
N ALA A 155 14.79 -26.72 39.09
CA ALA A 155 15.39 -26.13 40.28
C ALA A 155 14.45 -26.17 41.51
N GLY A 156 13.14 -26.03 41.28
CA GLY A 156 12.12 -26.22 42.32
C GLY A 156 12.04 -27.66 42.82
N GLU A 157 12.14 -28.63 41.92
CA GLU A 157 12.12 -30.06 42.25
C GLU A 157 13.37 -30.48 43.04
N GLN A 158 14.56 -29.99 42.67
CA GLN A 158 15.79 -30.23 43.43
C GLN A 158 15.72 -29.68 44.86
N ARG A 159 15.19 -28.46 45.05
CA ARG A 159 14.98 -27.91 46.40
C ARG A 159 13.99 -28.72 47.23
N ARG A 160 12.96 -29.31 46.61
CA ARG A 160 12.02 -30.21 47.31
C ARG A 160 12.69 -31.50 47.74
N VAL A 161 13.57 -32.07 46.91
CA VAL A 161 14.34 -33.27 47.26
C VAL A 161 15.32 -32.97 48.39
N GLU A 162 16.06 -31.86 48.32
CA GLU A 162 16.98 -31.43 49.40
C GLU A 162 16.25 -31.17 50.72
N ALA A 163 15.10 -30.49 50.69
CA ALA A 163 14.29 -30.25 51.89
C ALA A 163 13.80 -31.56 52.53
N ARG A 164 13.51 -32.59 51.73
CA ARG A 164 13.07 -33.91 52.22
C ARG A 164 14.20 -34.69 52.90
N VAL A 165 15.44 -34.48 52.48
CA VAL A 165 16.64 -35.07 53.09
C VAL A 165 16.97 -34.39 54.42
N LEU A 166 16.81 -33.06 54.49
CA LEU A 166 17.09 -32.27 55.69
C LEU A 166 16.02 -32.42 56.79
N PHE A 167 14.79 -32.75 56.42
CA PHE A 167 13.66 -32.85 57.35
C PHE A 167 12.82 -34.12 57.10
N PRO A 168 13.31 -35.30 57.51
CA PRO A 168 12.66 -36.58 57.22
C PRO A 168 11.31 -36.77 57.94
N GLU A 169 11.06 -36.03 59.03
CA GLU A 169 9.82 -36.05 59.81
C GLU A 169 8.66 -35.28 59.13
N MET A 170 8.94 -34.48 58.09
CA MET A 170 7.91 -33.72 57.37
C MET A 170 7.26 -34.56 56.26
N LYS A 171 5.99 -34.94 56.45
CA LYS A 171 5.19 -35.69 55.46
C LYS A 171 5.01 -34.97 54.12
N ARG A 172 5.15 -33.63 54.08
CA ARG A 172 5.06 -32.83 52.86
C ARG A 172 5.94 -31.57 52.97
N PRO A 173 6.82 -31.30 51.99
CA PRO A 173 7.61 -30.07 51.96
C PRO A 173 6.70 -28.86 51.64
N PRO A 174 7.01 -27.66 52.17
CA PRO A 174 6.24 -26.45 51.90
C PRO A 174 6.33 -26.06 50.42
N ASP A 175 5.20 -25.76 49.81
CA ASP A 175 5.08 -25.47 48.38
C ASP A 175 5.46 -24.01 48.06
N ASN A 176 5.58 -23.12 49.07
CA ASN A 176 6.03 -21.74 48.93
C ASN A 176 6.71 -21.20 50.22
N ALA A 177 7.32 -20.01 50.12
CA ALA A 177 8.06 -19.39 51.22
C ALA A 177 7.19 -19.02 52.44
N GLY A 178 5.92 -18.69 52.23
CA GLY A 178 4.99 -18.38 53.32
C GLY A 178 4.63 -19.63 54.14
N GLU A 179 4.46 -20.76 53.47
CA GLU A 179 4.19 -22.06 54.10
C GLU A 179 5.43 -22.58 54.87
N ALA A 180 6.64 -22.34 54.36
CA ALA A 180 7.88 -22.65 55.09
C ALA A 180 7.98 -21.89 56.41
N MET A 181 7.63 -20.60 56.41
CA MET A 181 7.67 -19.74 57.60
C MET A 181 6.68 -20.21 58.68
N LEU A 182 5.49 -20.67 58.28
CA LEU A 182 4.47 -21.22 59.19
C LEU A 182 4.93 -22.51 59.87
N VAL A 183 5.66 -23.39 59.17
CA VAL A 183 6.20 -24.62 59.76
C VAL A 183 7.26 -24.30 60.82
N PHE A 184 8.17 -23.36 60.55
CA PHE A 184 9.17 -22.92 61.53
C PHE A 184 8.52 -22.28 62.77
N ALA A 185 7.52 -21.42 62.57
CA ALA A 185 6.77 -20.78 63.65
C ALA A 185 5.98 -21.79 64.51
N SER A 186 5.52 -22.90 63.92
CA SER A 186 4.81 -23.96 64.65
C SER A 186 5.73 -24.84 65.50
N SER A 187 7.04 -24.89 65.22
CA SER A 187 7.97 -25.76 65.94
C SER A 187 8.44 -25.21 67.30
N GLU A 188 8.32 -23.89 67.52
CA GLU A 188 8.74 -23.26 68.78
C GLU A 188 7.69 -23.36 69.90
N THR A 189 6.45 -23.75 69.60
CA THR A 189 5.37 -23.84 70.61
C THR A 189 5.23 -25.23 71.27
N GLY A 190 6.12 -26.18 70.96
CA GLY A 190 6.04 -27.57 71.42
C GLY A 190 6.95 -27.98 72.58
N ARG A 191 7.54 -27.05 73.35
CA ARG A 191 8.45 -27.41 74.46
C ARG A 191 8.21 -26.61 75.74
N GLN A 192 6.97 -26.60 76.20
CA GLN A 192 6.67 -26.43 77.62
C GLN A 192 5.56 -27.39 78.02
N ARG A 193 5.98 -28.57 78.49
CA ARG A 193 5.34 -29.33 79.58
C ARG A 193 6.33 -30.39 80.07
#